data_AF-A0A7I8VFC4-F1
#
_entry.id   AF-A0A7I8VFC4-F1
#
_cell.length_a   1.000
_cell.length_b   1.000
_cell.length_c   1.000
_cell.angle_alpha   90.00
_cell.angle_beta   90.00
_cell.angle_gamma   90.00
#
_symmetry.space_group_name_H-M   'P 1'
#
loop_
_entity.id
_entity.type
_entity.pdbx_description
1 polymer ?
#
loop_
_entity_poly.entity_id
_entity_poly.type
_entity_poly.pdbx_seq_one_letter_code
_entity_poly.pdbx_strand_id
1 'polypeptide(L)'
;MKMTSSELDYEIERLKAEIAQEKQRKEIVEHSYLGLIPTVEELEKKYGGFDEECNEWKTRYETQMEMNQQLQKQVYVLQDRVDEAKRNLKDTKAPKSVRSFEPDAPITAYSLKELEKKHHSLENQLKDLEWKLDQESKAFHKANEERKQFATELKNCKQTQASLHNQQRAALNTYRDLHESPRTDRSSIGNSNIPQDQRILDPKRGPIRKTAAVSKLPKLNLQ
;
A
#
# COMPACT_ATOMS: atom_id res chain seq x y z
N MET A 1 -44.33 52.79 45.23
CA MET A 1 -44.39 51.82 46.35
C MET A 1 -42.96 51.39 46.63
N LYS A 2 -42.40 51.69 47.82
CA LYS A 2 -41.06 51.18 48.21
C LYS A 2 -41.27 49.79 48.80
N MET A 3 -40.55 48.80 48.28
CA MET A 3 -40.56 47.47 48.88
C MET A 3 -40.11 47.57 50.34
N THR A 4 -40.80 46.85 51.22
CA THR A 4 -40.42 46.74 52.63
C THR A 4 -39.15 45.90 52.77
N SER A 5 -38.40 46.07 53.85
CA SER A 5 -37.16 45.29 54.09
C SER A 5 -37.41 43.78 54.00
N SER A 6 -38.57 43.32 54.49
CA SER A 6 -38.96 41.91 54.44
C SER A 6 -39.23 41.40 53.01
N GLU A 7 -39.74 42.25 52.13
CA GLU A 7 -39.96 41.90 50.71
C GLU A 7 -38.63 41.82 49.95
N LEU A 8 -37.67 42.68 50.29
CA LEU A 8 -36.31 42.63 49.76
C LEU A 8 -35.57 41.37 50.21
N ASP A 9 -35.67 41.00 51.49
CA ASP A 9 -35.04 39.80 52.03
C ASP A 9 -35.61 38.52 51.38
N TYR A 10 -36.93 38.47 51.17
CA TYR A 10 -37.57 37.38 50.45
C TYR A 10 -37.12 37.29 48.98
N GLU A 11 -37.03 38.43 48.28
CA GLU A 11 -36.58 38.47 46.90
C GLU A 11 -35.11 38.07 46.75
N ILE A 12 -34.25 38.49 47.70
CA ILE A 12 -32.85 38.07 47.76
C ILE A 12 -32.74 36.55 47.93
N GLU A 13 -33.54 35.97 48.82
CA GLU A 13 -33.50 34.52 49.05
C GLU A 13 -34.05 33.73 47.86
N ARG A 14 -35.10 34.25 47.20
CA ARG A 14 -35.61 33.69 45.93
C ARG A 14 -34.54 33.70 44.84
N LEU A 15 -33.86 34.83 44.64
CA LEU A 15 -32.80 34.96 43.65
C LEU A 15 -31.59 34.05 43.94
N LYS A 16 -31.22 33.87 45.22
CA LYS A 16 -30.17 32.91 45.60
C LYS A 16 -30.56 31.47 45.24
N ALA A 17 -31.80 31.07 45.53
CA ALA A 17 -32.31 29.75 45.20
C ALA A 17 -32.34 29.51 43.68
N GLU A 18 -32.74 30.52 42.90
CA GLU A 18 -32.75 30.48 41.44
C GLU A 18 -31.32 30.36 40.87
N ILE A 19 -30.36 31.14 41.39
CA ILE A 19 -28.95 31.05 41.02
C ILE A 19 -28.37 29.66 41.35
N ALA A 20 -28.72 29.08 42.50
CA ALA A 20 -28.26 27.75 42.88
C ALA A 20 -28.81 26.67 41.93
N GLN A 21 -30.10 26.75 41.58
CA GLN A 21 -30.71 25.85 40.63
C GLN A 21 -30.09 25.97 39.23
N GLU A 22 -29.82 27.18 38.76
CA GLU A 22 -29.19 27.42 37.45
C GLU A 22 -27.76 26.88 37.41
N LYS A 23 -26.99 27.02 38.50
CA LYS A 23 -25.65 26.42 38.62
C LYS A 23 -25.71 24.89 38.54
N GLN A 24 -26.64 24.26 39.26
CA GLN A 24 -26.82 22.81 39.19
C GLN A 24 -27.22 22.36 37.77
N ARG A 25 -28.15 23.07 37.12
CA ARG A 25 -28.56 22.76 35.74
C ARG A 25 -27.39 22.87 34.77
N LYS A 26 -26.57 23.91 34.91
CA LYS A 26 -25.35 24.09 34.12
C LYS A 26 -24.37 22.93 34.30
N GLU A 27 -24.10 22.52 35.54
CA GLU A 27 -23.18 21.40 35.83
C GLU A 27 -23.66 20.08 35.19
N ILE A 28 -24.97 19.79 35.22
CA ILE A 28 -25.55 18.59 34.59
C ILE A 28 -25.37 18.63 33.06
N VAL A 29 -25.57 19.79 32.44
CA VAL A 29 -25.39 19.96 30.99
C VAL A 29 -23.92 19.83 30.61
N GLU A 30 -23.02 20.45 31.38
CA GLU A 30 -21.56 20.33 31.15
C GLU A 30 -21.10 18.87 31.29
N HIS A 31 -21.58 18.14 32.30
CA HIS A 31 -21.26 16.72 32.46
C HIS A 31 -21.74 15.88 31.26
N SER A 32 -22.96 16.15 30.78
CA SER A 32 -23.55 15.46 29.63
C SER A 32 -22.81 15.78 28.32
N TYR A 33 -22.43 17.05 28.13
CA TYR A 33 -21.62 17.50 27.00
C TYR A 33 -20.24 16.82 26.99
N LEU A 34 -19.55 16.81 28.14
CA LEU A 34 -18.27 16.13 28.28
C LEU A 34 -18.37 14.62 28.05
N GLY A 35 -19.50 14.00 28.43
CA GLY A 35 -19.78 12.59 28.13
C GLY A 35 -20.03 12.32 26.64
N LEU A 36 -20.53 13.31 25.90
CA LEU A 36 -20.80 13.17 24.46
C LEU A 36 -19.52 13.27 23.62
N ILE A 37 -18.53 14.07 24.04
CA ILE A 37 -17.23 14.22 23.34
C ILE A 37 -16.59 12.87 22.96
N PRO A 38 -16.32 11.93 23.90
CA PRO A 38 -15.70 10.66 23.55
C PRO A 38 -16.59 9.78 22.66
N THR A 39 -17.92 9.88 22.78
CA THR A 39 -18.84 9.13 21.90
C THR A 39 -18.79 9.66 20.46
N VAL A 40 -18.67 10.98 20.28
CA VAL A 40 -18.50 11.60 18.97
C VAL A 40 -17.14 11.23 18.39
N GLU A 41 -16.06 11.30 19.18
CA GLU A 41 -14.72 10.88 18.75
C GLU A 41 -14.69 9.40 18.31
N GLU A 42 -15.38 8.51 19.03
CA GLU A 42 -15.48 7.10 18.64
C GLU A 42 -16.24 6.91 17.32
N LEU A 43 -17.34 7.63 17.13
CA LEU A 43 -18.13 7.57 15.90
C LEU A 43 -17.37 8.13 14.69
N GLU A 44 -16.67 9.25 14.85
CA GLU A 44 -15.82 9.83 13.80
C GLU A 44 -14.69 8.86 13.41
N LYS A 45 -14.07 8.19 14.39
CA LYS A 45 -13.06 7.16 14.13
C LYS A 45 -13.63 5.96 13.36
N LYS A 46 -14.81 5.48 13.74
CA LYS A 46 -15.49 4.37 13.02
C LYS A 46 -15.87 4.78 11.60
N TYR A 47 -16.36 6.00 11.41
CA TYR A 47 -16.70 6.53 10.10
C TYR A 47 -15.48 6.62 9.18
N GLY A 48 -14.32 7.07 9.69
CA GLY A 48 -13.08 7.12 8.93
C GLY A 48 -12.56 5.75 8.46
N GLY A 49 -12.81 4.68 9.23
CA GLY A 49 -12.41 3.32 8.85
C GLY A 49 -13.36 2.62 7.88
N PHE A 50 -14.59 3.11 7.72
CA PHE A 50 -15.61 2.49 6.86
C PHE A 50 -15.21 2.49 5.38
N ASP A 51 -14.59 3.58 4.91
CA ASP A 51 -14.11 3.67 3.53
C ASP A 51 -12.96 2.71 3.25
N GLU A 52 -12.04 2.50 4.20
CA GLU A 52 -10.94 1.53 4.06
C GLU A 52 -11.47 0.09 3.98
N GLU A 53 -12.39 -0.29 4.87
CA GLU A 53 -12.97 -1.64 4.87
C GLU A 53 -13.81 -1.89 3.61
N CYS A 54 -14.60 -0.92 3.15
CA CYS A 54 -15.35 -1.03 1.90
C CYS A 54 -14.42 -1.23 0.69
N ASN A 55 -13.29 -0.52 0.66
CA ASN A 55 -12.28 -0.65 -0.39
C ASN A 55 -11.56 -2.01 -0.37
N GLU A 56 -11.34 -2.60 0.81
CA GLU A 56 -10.74 -3.93 0.94
C GLU A 56 -11.62 -5.03 0.33
N TRP A 57 -12.91 -5.07 0.69
CA TRP A 57 -13.83 -6.09 0.18
C TRP A 57 -14.01 -5.99 -1.34
N LYS A 58 -14.08 -4.75 -1.86
CA LYS A 58 -14.13 -4.50 -3.30
C LYS A 58 -12.86 -5.00 -4.00
N THR A 59 -11.69 -4.67 -3.49
CA THR A 59 -10.40 -5.12 -4.05
C THR A 59 -10.29 -6.64 -4.04
N ARG A 60 -10.69 -7.30 -2.93
CA ARG A 60 -10.71 -8.77 -2.83
C ARG A 60 -11.67 -9.40 -3.83
N TYR A 61 -12.87 -8.85 -3.96
CA TYR A 61 -13.86 -9.32 -4.93
C TYR A 61 -13.36 -9.20 -6.37
N GLU A 62 -12.80 -8.04 -6.74
CA GLU A 62 -12.24 -7.80 -8.07
C GLU A 62 -11.09 -8.76 -8.39
N THR A 63 -10.15 -8.93 -7.46
CA THR A 63 -9.04 -9.89 -7.59
C THR A 63 -9.56 -11.33 -7.76
N GLN A 64 -10.57 -11.72 -6.98
CA GLN A 64 -11.16 -13.06 -7.06
C GLN A 64 -11.88 -13.27 -8.40
N MET A 65 -12.60 -12.26 -8.90
CA MET A 65 -13.25 -12.31 -10.20
C MET A 65 -12.24 -12.47 -11.34
N GLU A 66 -11.13 -11.73 -11.29
CA GLU A 66 -10.04 -11.88 -12.26
C GLU A 66 -9.42 -13.28 -12.23
N MET A 67 -9.14 -13.80 -11.03
CA MET A 67 -8.63 -15.17 -10.87
C MET A 67 -9.62 -16.21 -11.41
N ASN A 68 -10.90 -16.06 -11.12
CA ASN A 68 -11.95 -16.94 -11.62
C ASN A 68 -12.03 -16.90 -13.16
N GLN A 69 -11.92 -15.71 -13.77
CA GLN A 69 -11.87 -15.58 -15.24
C GLN A 69 -10.64 -16.29 -15.83
N GLN A 70 -9.48 -16.18 -15.19
CA GLN A 70 -8.28 -16.89 -15.65
C GLN A 70 -8.44 -18.40 -15.54
N LEU A 71 -9.01 -18.90 -14.43
CA LEU A 71 -9.30 -20.33 -14.25
C LEU A 71 -10.31 -20.84 -15.28
N GLN A 72 -11.37 -20.08 -15.57
CA GLN A 72 -12.32 -20.42 -16.62
C GLN A 72 -11.65 -20.54 -17.99
N LYS A 73 -10.77 -19.59 -18.34
CA LYS A 73 -9.97 -19.67 -19.58
C LYS A 73 -9.10 -20.93 -19.60
N GLN A 74 -8.45 -21.27 -18.49
CA GLN A 74 -7.64 -22.49 -18.39
C GLN A 74 -8.49 -23.76 -18.57
N VAL A 75 -9.70 -23.81 -18.00
CA VAL A 75 -10.63 -24.92 -18.20
C VAL A 75 -10.95 -25.10 -19.68
N TYR A 76 -11.24 -24.03 -20.42
CA TYR A 76 -11.49 -24.11 -21.87
C TYR A 76 -10.27 -24.63 -22.65
N VAL A 77 -9.07 -24.12 -22.34
CA VAL A 77 -7.83 -24.58 -22.99
C VAL A 77 -7.57 -26.06 -22.71
N LEU A 78 -7.75 -26.51 -21.47
CA LEU A 78 -7.56 -27.91 -21.10
C LEU A 78 -8.62 -28.81 -21.74
N GLN A 79 -9.88 -28.35 -21.79
CA GLN A 79 -10.95 -29.08 -22.45
C GLN A 79 -10.66 -29.25 -23.95
N ASP A 80 -10.20 -28.19 -24.62
CA ASP A 80 -9.82 -28.24 -26.03
C ASP A 80 -8.64 -29.19 -26.26
N ARG A 81 -7.60 -29.14 -25.41
CA ARG A 81 -6.49 -30.11 -25.46
C ARG A 81 -6.92 -31.55 -25.25
N VAL A 82 -7.86 -31.78 -24.33
CA VAL A 82 -8.42 -33.13 -24.10
C VAL A 82 -9.22 -33.59 -25.31
N ASP A 83 -10.02 -32.72 -25.91
CA ASP A 83 -10.83 -33.06 -27.07
C ASP A 83 -9.98 -33.22 -28.34
N GLU A 84 -8.90 -32.44 -28.48
CA GLU A 84 -7.86 -32.64 -29.49
C GLU A 84 -7.15 -33.98 -29.31
N ALA A 85 -6.74 -34.34 -28.08
CA ALA A 85 -6.17 -35.64 -27.80
C ALA A 85 -7.14 -36.79 -28.12
N LYS A 86 -8.43 -36.64 -27.80
CA LYS A 86 -9.48 -37.61 -28.16
C LYS A 86 -9.68 -37.71 -29.67
N ARG A 87 -9.66 -36.58 -30.40
CA ARG A 87 -9.73 -36.56 -31.88
C ARG A 87 -8.51 -37.25 -32.46
N ASN A 88 -7.31 -36.94 -31.98
CA ASN A 88 -6.07 -37.60 -32.37
C ASN A 88 -6.11 -39.12 -32.10
N LEU A 89 -6.67 -39.56 -30.96
CA LEU A 89 -6.92 -40.98 -30.62
C LEU A 89 -8.04 -41.64 -31.44
N LYS A 90 -8.97 -40.86 -32.01
CA LYS A 90 -10.08 -41.35 -32.84
C LYS A 90 -9.77 -41.31 -34.32
N ASP A 91 -8.91 -40.39 -34.75
CA ASP A 91 -8.35 -40.25 -36.09
C ASP A 91 -7.17 -41.21 -36.28
N THR A 92 -6.42 -41.48 -35.22
CA THR A 92 -5.89 -42.83 -34.98
C THR A 92 -7.04 -43.75 -34.57
N LYS A 93 -8.04 -43.92 -35.44
CA LYS A 93 -8.64 -45.25 -35.57
C LYS A 93 -7.43 -46.15 -35.61
N ALA A 94 -7.23 -46.96 -34.56
CA ALA A 94 -6.20 -47.98 -34.54
C ALA A 94 -6.16 -48.49 -35.97
N PRO A 95 -5.02 -48.36 -36.69
CA PRO A 95 -5.04 -48.78 -38.07
C PRO A 95 -5.64 -50.18 -38.01
N LYS A 96 -6.58 -50.49 -38.91
CA LYS A 96 -6.99 -51.89 -39.05
C LYS A 96 -5.77 -52.81 -39.25
N SER A 97 -4.57 -52.25 -39.42
CA SER A 97 -3.27 -52.90 -39.36
C SER A 97 -2.58 -53.06 -37.98
N VAL A 98 -3.15 -52.71 -36.81
CA VAL A 98 -2.62 -53.24 -35.52
C VAL A 98 -3.11 -54.68 -35.29
N ARG A 99 -4.13 -55.13 -36.03
CA ARG A 99 -4.42 -56.57 -36.19
C ARG A 99 -3.70 -57.20 -37.38
N SER A 100 -2.82 -56.47 -38.05
CA SER A 100 -1.89 -57.01 -39.04
C SER A 100 -0.55 -56.30 -38.93
N PHE A 101 0.07 -56.32 -37.74
CA PHE A 101 1.52 -56.41 -37.76
C PHE A 101 1.81 -57.84 -38.20
N GLU A 102 1.76 -58.03 -39.52
CA GLU A 102 2.37 -59.17 -40.17
C GLU A 102 3.87 -58.88 -40.09
N PRO A 103 4.62 -59.55 -39.20
CA PRO A 103 6.04 -59.24 -38.96
C PRO A 103 6.88 -59.36 -40.24
N ASP A 104 6.33 -60.03 -41.26
CA ASP A 104 6.95 -60.34 -42.54
C ASP A 104 6.38 -59.53 -43.72
N ALA A 105 5.52 -58.51 -43.48
CA ALA A 105 5.07 -57.63 -44.56
C ALA A 105 6.29 -56.88 -45.15
N PRO A 106 6.62 -57.05 -46.44
CA PRO A 106 7.86 -56.51 -46.99
C PRO A 106 7.79 -54.99 -46.97
N ILE A 107 8.73 -54.36 -46.24
CA ILE A 107 8.96 -52.93 -46.29
C ILE A 107 9.22 -52.56 -47.75
N THR A 108 8.24 -51.95 -48.39
CA THR A 108 8.37 -51.54 -49.79
C THR A 108 9.34 -50.36 -49.87
N ALA A 109 10.13 -50.27 -50.94
CA ALA A 109 10.99 -49.12 -51.19
C ALA A 109 10.22 -47.78 -51.18
N TYR A 110 8.92 -47.83 -51.49
CA TYR A 110 8.01 -46.68 -51.41
C TYR A 110 7.82 -46.19 -49.97
N SER A 111 7.50 -47.09 -49.02
CA SER A 111 7.28 -46.70 -47.62
C SER A 111 8.55 -46.19 -46.95
N LEU A 112 9.71 -46.76 -47.30
CA LEU A 112 11.01 -46.25 -46.84
C LEU A 112 11.26 -44.81 -47.34
N LYS A 113 11.00 -44.55 -48.63
CA LYS A 113 11.19 -43.23 -49.25
C LYS A 113 10.24 -42.17 -48.68
N GLU A 114 8.99 -42.54 -48.34
CA GLU A 114 8.09 -41.63 -47.64
C GLU A 114 8.57 -41.31 -46.22
N LEU A 115 9.10 -42.30 -45.51
CA LEU A 115 9.63 -42.13 -44.16
C LEU A 115 10.89 -41.25 -44.17
N GLU A 116 11.78 -41.44 -45.15
CA GLU A 116 12.96 -40.59 -45.36
C GLU A 116 12.57 -39.13 -45.64
N LYS A 117 11.55 -38.89 -46.47
CA LYS A 117 11.05 -37.53 -46.73
C LYS A 117 10.51 -36.87 -45.46
N LYS A 118 9.72 -37.61 -44.67
CA LYS A 118 9.20 -37.11 -43.39
C LYS A 118 10.33 -36.84 -42.41
N HIS A 119 11.34 -37.71 -42.33
CA HIS A 119 12.51 -37.52 -41.51
C HIS A 119 13.25 -36.21 -41.88
N HIS A 120 13.58 -36.02 -43.15
CA HIS A 120 14.23 -34.79 -43.62
C HIS A 120 13.38 -33.54 -43.37
N SER A 121 12.06 -33.64 -43.55
CA SER A 121 11.14 -32.53 -43.26
C SER A 121 11.14 -32.15 -41.79
N LEU A 122 11.09 -33.14 -40.89
CA LEU A 122 11.13 -32.90 -39.44
C LEU A 122 12.50 -32.38 -38.99
N GLU A 123 13.58 -32.91 -39.57
CA GLU A 123 14.94 -32.46 -39.28
C GLU A 123 15.14 -30.99 -39.68
N ASN A 124 14.61 -30.58 -40.84
CA ASN A 124 14.65 -29.17 -41.26
C ASN A 124 13.80 -28.28 -40.34
N GLN A 125 12.61 -28.73 -39.95
CA GLN A 125 11.78 -28.00 -38.98
C GLN A 125 12.47 -27.83 -37.64
N LEU A 126 13.19 -28.85 -37.16
CA LEU A 126 13.99 -28.76 -35.95
C LEU A 126 15.08 -27.69 -36.07
N LYS A 127 15.84 -27.69 -37.17
CA LYS A 127 16.87 -26.67 -37.43
C LYS A 127 16.30 -25.25 -37.47
N ASP A 128 15.13 -25.07 -38.08
CA ASP A 128 14.44 -23.77 -38.13
C ASP A 128 14.00 -23.29 -36.74
N LEU A 129 13.47 -24.20 -35.92
CA LEU A 129 13.08 -23.91 -34.54
C LEU A 129 14.28 -23.59 -33.65
N GLU A 130 15.37 -24.36 -33.78
CA GLU A 130 16.63 -24.10 -33.09
C GLU A 130 17.18 -22.72 -33.44
N TRP A 131 17.16 -22.35 -34.73
CA TRP A 131 17.59 -21.02 -35.17
C TRP A 131 16.71 -19.90 -34.61
N LYS A 132 15.38 -20.07 -34.63
CA LYS A 132 14.45 -19.09 -34.04
C LYS A 132 14.68 -18.91 -32.54
N LEU A 133 14.91 -20.00 -31.82
CA LEU A 133 15.20 -19.98 -30.40
C LEU A 133 16.51 -19.23 -30.10
N ASP A 134 17.55 -19.44 -30.91
CA ASP A 134 18.81 -18.69 -30.79
C ASP A 134 18.62 -17.19 -31.04
N GLN A 135 17.82 -16.81 -32.04
CA GLN A 135 17.50 -15.41 -32.30
C GLN A 135 16.69 -14.78 -31.15
N GLU A 136 15.69 -15.47 -30.62
CA GLU A 136 14.90 -15.00 -29.49
C GLU A 136 15.75 -14.84 -28.23
N SER A 137 16.67 -15.78 -27.97
CA SER A 137 17.63 -15.69 -26.87
C SER A 137 18.52 -14.44 -27.00
N LYS A 138 19.06 -14.18 -28.20
CA LYS A 138 19.86 -12.96 -28.47
C LYS A 138 19.04 -11.68 -28.27
N ALA A 139 17.81 -11.64 -28.77
CA ALA A 139 16.92 -10.50 -28.60
C ALA A 139 16.57 -10.26 -27.12
N PHE A 140 16.28 -11.33 -26.37
CA PHE A 140 16.04 -11.28 -24.93
C PHE A 140 17.25 -10.74 -24.17
N HIS A 141 18.44 -11.26 -24.45
CA HIS A 141 19.67 -10.79 -23.81
C HIS A 141 19.90 -9.31 -24.07
N LYS A 142 19.74 -8.85 -25.31
CA LYS A 142 19.86 -7.44 -25.67
C LYS A 142 18.86 -6.58 -24.89
N ALA A 143 17.57 -6.93 -24.91
CA ALA A 143 16.54 -6.19 -24.20
C ALA A 143 16.76 -6.18 -22.67
N ASN A 144 17.26 -7.28 -22.11
CA ASN A 144 17.55 -7.36 -20.67
C ASN A 144 18.77 -6.50 -20.28
N GLU A 145 19.79 -6.42 -21.12
CA GLU A 145 20.92 -5.50 -20.90
C GLU A 145 20.48 -4.04 -20.99
N GLU A 146 19.65 -3.67 -21.98
CA GLU A 146 19.05 -2.33 -22.09
C GLU A 146 18.22 -1.99 -20.83
N ARG A 147 17.40 -2.93 -20.35
CA ARG A 147 16.63 -2.77 -19.10
C ARG A 147 17.54 -2.53 -17.89
N LYS A 148 18.66 -3.26 -17.76
CA LYS A 148 19.64 -3.05 -16.67
C LYS A 148 20.31 -1.69 -16.78
N GLN A 149 20.63 -1.25 -17.99
CA GLN A 149 21.17 0.08 -18.24
C GLN A 149 20.20 1.16 -17.78
N PHE A 150 18.93 1.12 -18.22
CA PHE A 150 17.92 2.09 -17.79
C PHE A 150 17.68 2.06 -16.28
N ALA A 151 17.71 0.89 -15.64
CA ALA A 151 17.60 0.80 -14.19
C ALA A 151 18.76 1.51 -13.47
N THR A 152 19.97 1.42 -14.03
CA THR A 152 21.15 2.12 -13.51
C THR A 152 21.04 3.63 -13.73
N GLU A 153 20.62 4.06 -14.92
CA GLU A 153 20.38 5.47 -15.23
C GLU A 153 19.32 6.10 -14.32
N LEU A 154 18.19 5.40 -14.10
CA LEU A 154 17.14 5.84 -13.17
C LEU A 154 17.67 6.00 -11.74
N LYS A 155 18.51 5.06 -11.27
CA LYS A 155 19.15 5.14 -9.96
C LYS A 155 20.05 6.39 -9.88
N ASN A 156 20.85 6.63 -10.92
CA ASN A 156 21.74 7.80 -10.99
C ASN A 156 20.97 9.12 -11.03
N CYS A 157 19.87 9.20 -11.80
CA CYS A 157 18.98 10.35 -11.83
C CYS A 157 18.37 10.63 -10.46
N LYS A 158 17.85 9.60 -9.77
CA LYS A 158 17.31 9.74 -8.41
C LYS A 158 18.35 10.25 -7.42
N GLN A 159 19.58 9.73 -7.51
CA GLN A 159 20.68 10.19 -6.67
C GLN A 159 21.06 11.65 -6.96
N THR A 160 21.11 12.03 -8.23
CA THR A 160 21.39 13.41 -8.66
C THR A 160 20.29 14.37 -8.20
N GLN A 161 19.02 13.98 -8.33
CA GLN A 161 17.88 14.76 -7.85
C GLN A 161 17.93 14.96 -6.33
N ALA A 162 18.23 13.91 -5.56
CA ALA A 162 18.39 14.02 -4.11
C ALA A 162 19.55 14.96 -3.72
N SER A 163 20.67 14.88 -4.45
CA SER A 163 21.82 15.78 -4.25
C SER A 163 21.45 17.23 -4.52
N LEU A 164 20.78 17.52 -5.64
CA LEU A 164 20.32 18.88 -5.99
C LEU A 164 19.32 19.43 -4.96
N HIS A 165 18.37 18.61 -4.51
CA HIS A 165 17.41 19.03 -3.48
C HIS A 165 18.11 19.34 -2.15
N ASN A 166 19.10 18.53 -1.75
CA ASN A 166 19.89 18.80 -0.56
C ASN A 166 20.74 20.07 -0.70
N GLN A 167 21.35 20.30 -1.86
CA GLN A 167 22.11 21.52 -2.15
C GLN A 167 21.20 22.76 -2.11
N GLN A 168 20.00 22.68 -2.68
CA GLN A 168 19.02 23.77 -2.64
C GLN A 168 18.58 24.09 -1.21
N ARG A 169 18.33 23.06 -0.38
CA ARG A 169 18.02 23.24 1.05
C ARG A 169 19.20 23.87 1.79
N ALA A 170 20.43 23.44 1.53
CA ALA A 170 21.62 24.02 2.13
C ALA A 170 21.77 25.51 1.75
N ALA A 171 21.58 25.86 0.47
CA ALA A 171 21.66 27.24 0.00
C ALA A 171 20.56 28.15 0.60
N LEU A 172 19.34 27.64 0.77
CA LEU A 172 18.26 28.36 1.45
C LEU A 172 18.57 28.60 2.93
N ASN A 173 19.16 27.60 3.61
CA ASN A 173 19.58 27.76 5.00
C ASN A 173 20.70 28.80 5.12
N THR A 174 21.72 28.77 4.26
CA THR A 174 22.79 29.78 4.28
C THR A 174 22.30 31.18 3.95
N TYR A 175 21.34 31.31 3.03
CA TYR A 175 20.72 32.61 2.71
C TYR A 175 19.94 33.15 3.91
N ARG A 176 19.23 32.28 4.64
CA ARG A 176 18.55 32.66 5.90
C ARG A 176 19.54 33.10 6.96
N ASP A 177 20.64 32.37 7.14
CA ASP A 177 21.68 32.71 8.13
C ASP A 177 22.40 34.03 7.80
N LEU A 178 22.52 34.39 6.51
CA LEU A 178 23.13 35.65 6.06
C LEU A 178 22.17 36.86 6.14
N HIS A 179 20.85 36.63 6.03
CA HIS A 179 19.83 37.68 6.12
C HIS A 179 19.17 37.80 7.51
N GLU A 180 19.45 36.89 8.44
CA GLU A 180 19.25 37.12 9.87
C GLU A 180 20.34 38.06 10.38
N SER A 181 20.00 39.35 10.46
CA SER A 181 20.83 40.40 11.06
C SER A 181 21.31 39.96 12.46
N PRO A 182 22.59 40.19 12.84
CA PRO A 182 23.02 40.04 14.21
C PRO A 182 22.14 40.94 15.06
N ARG A 183 21.28 40.35 15.90
CA ARG A 183 20.52 41.11 16.89
C ARG A 183 21.53 41.68 17.87
N THR A 184 21.95 42.92 17.62
CA THR A 184 22.59 43.75 18.61
C THR A 184 21.60 43.96 19.74
N ASP A 185 22.00 43.43 20.89
CA ASP A 185 21.66 43.93 22.22
C ASP A 185 20.19 43.89 22.64
N ARG A 186 19.82 42.76 23.24
CA ARG A 186 18.96 42.80 24.42
C ARG A 186 19.69 42.12 25.57
N SER A 187 20.76 42.76 26.03
CA SER A 187 21.30 42.48 27.35
C SER A 187 20.25 42.79 28.42
N SER A 188 20.22 41.93 29.44
CA SER A 188 19.36 41.92 30.63
C SER A 188 17.96 41.30 30.45
N ILE A 189 17.88 39.98 30.65
CA ILE A 189 17.31 39.37 31.88
C ILE A 189 17.49 37.84 31.78
N GLY A 190 18.23 37.28 32.74
CA GLY A 190 18.05 35.90 33.19
C GLY A 190 18.75 34.81 32.38
N ASN A 191 19.92 34.40 32.86
CA ASN A 191 20.52 33.09 32.63
C ASN A 191 19.47 31.98 32.48
N SER A 192 19.47 31.25 31.35
CA SER A 192 19.73 29.79 31.32
C SER A 192 19.58 29.21 29.91
N ASN A 193 20.73 28.80 29.34
CA ASN A 193 20.96 27.61 28.49
C ASN A 193 19.75 27.01 27.74
N ILE A 194 19.36 27.61 26.63
CA ILE A 194 18.50 26.93 25.65
C ILE A 194 19.33 26.65 24.39
N PRO A 195 19.76 25.39 24.16
CA PRO A 195 20.43 25.00 22.93
C PRO A 195 19.51 25.16 21.70
N GLN A 196 20.09 25.62 20.59
CA GLN A 196 19.38 26.06 19.37
C GLN A 196 18.50 24.99 18.70
N ASP A 197 18.67 23.71 19.04
CA ASP A 197 17.99 22.56 18.40
C ASP A 197 16.78 21.99 19.19
N GLN A 198 16.21 22.72 20.14
CA GLN A 198 15.02 22.26 20.87
C GLN A 198 13.75 22.97 20.43
N ARG A 199 12.78 22.19 19.94
CA ARG A 199 11.45 22.68 19.54
C ARG A 199 10.71 23.18 20.79
N ILE A 200 10.38 24.47 20.84
CA ILE A 200 9.56 25.09 21.90
C ILE A 200 8.16 25.28 21.34
N LEU A 201 7.17 24.62 21.94
CA LEU A 201 5.76 24.72 21.53
C LEU A 201 5.03 25.87 22.25
N ASP A 202 5.45 26.21 23.47
CA ASP A 202 4.85 27.28 24.30
C ASP A 202 5.96 28.07 25.04
N PRO A 203 6.09 29.40 24.81
CA PRO A 203 7.14 30.22 25.42
C PRO A 203 7.13 30.24 26.95
N LYS A 204 5.98 30.03 27.60
CA LYS A 204 5.89 30.01 29.07
C LYS A 204 6.30 28.67 29.69
N ARG A 205 6.39 27.60 28.89
CA ARG A 205 6.65 26.23 29.35
C ARG A 205 8.09 25.74 29.07
N GLY A 206 8.86 26.51 28.31
CA GLY A 206 10.26 26.21 28.00
C GLY A 206 10.43 25.06 27.00
N PRO A 207 11.69 24.62 26.76
CA PRO A 207 12.00 23.56 25.82
C PRO A 207 11.33 22.24 26.19
N ILE A 208 10.81 21.52 25.19
CA ILE A 208 10.11 20.25 25.40
C ILE A 208 11.07 19.25 26.04
N ARG A 209 10.88 18.99 27.33
CA ARG A 209 11.59 17.91 28.02
C ARG A 209 11.11 16.61 27.39
N LYS A 210 12.00 15.92 26.67
CA LYS A 210 11.76 14.54 26.23
C LYS A 210 11.59 13.71 27.50
N THR A 211 10.35 13.48 27.92
CA THR A 211 10.05 12.36 28.79
C THR A 211 10.52 11.14 28.02
N ALA A 212 11.58 10.49 28.50
CA ALA A 212 12.04 9.23 27.95
C ALA A 212 10.80 8.35 27.76
N ALA A 213 10.52 7.98 26.50
CA ALA A 213 9.54 6.97 26.22
C ALA A 213 9.92 5.77 27.09
N VAL A 214 9.12 5.49 28.11
CA VAL A 214 9.32 4.35 28.98
C VAL A 214 9.06 3.15 28.09
N SER A 215 10.13 2.56 27.55
CA SER A 215 10.12 1.40 26.65
C SER A 215 9.71 0.10 27.35
N LYS A 216 9.12 0.19 28.55
CA LYS A 216 8.62 -0.94 29.32
C LYS A 216 7.22 -0.63 29.82
N LEU A 217 6.25 -1.26 29.17
CA LEU A 217 4.86 -1.29 29.63
C LEU A 217 4.80 -1.90 31.04
N PRO A 218 3.90 -1.44 31.93
CA PRO A 218 3.66 -2.06 33.22
C PRO A 218 3.26 -3.52 33.04
N LYS A 219 3.80 -4.42 33.87
CA LYS A 219 3.41 -5.83 33.85
C LYS A 219 1.97 -5.95 34.36
N LEU A 220 1.11 -6.55 33.55
CA LEU A 220 -0.25 -6.90 33.94
C LEU A 220 -0.17 -8.13 34.86
N ASN A 221 -0.57 -7.98 36.11
CA ASN A 221 -0.83 -9.11 36.99
C ASN A 221 -2.18 -9.70 36.58
N LEU A 222 -2.16 -10.89 35.99
CA LEU A 222 -3.36 -11.68 35.76
C LEU A 222 -3.77 -12.33 37.09
N GLN A 223 -4.95 -11.94 37.60
CA GLN A 223 -5.71 -12.69 38.60
C GLN A 223 -6.59 -13.73 37.92
#